data_AF-A0A699YCB8-F1
#
_entry.id   AF-A0A699YCB8-F1
#
_cell.length_a   1.000
_cell.length_b   1.000
_cell.length_c   1.000
_cell.angle_alpha   90.00
_cell.angle_beta   90.00
_cell.angle_gamma   90.00
#
_symmetry.space_group_name_H-M   'P 1'
#
loop_
_entity.id
_entity.type
_entity.pdbx_description
1 polymer ?
#
loop_
_entity_poly.entity_id
_entity_poly.type
_entity_poly.pdbx_seq_one_letter_code
_entity_poly.pdbx_strand_id
1 'polypeptide(L)'
;VPPALLLPGSEEGEGRAWLLRGGLRAVALYLQAGQVEAAEALAGNLAALMPESGSVWEACGRCALARSPPDLAAALAALEEGNARDPEDGQLWASLALRADRWGQWGAGQQAGRAAAASCCQRGEWARAAALLQQALELGADCFQVHRLLAEVWAARQEPAQARQHLGLAS
;
A
#
# COMPACT_ATOMS: atom_id res chain seq x y z
N VAL A 1 38.03 -23.67 -9.44
CA VAL A 1 36.72 -23.66 -10.14
C VAL A 1 35.68 -24.04 -9.10
N PRO A 2 34.80 -23.13 -8.66
CA PRO A 2 33.74 -23.55 -7.74
C PRO A 2 32.73 -24.42 -8.50
N PRO A 3 32.07 -25.37 -7.82
CA PRO A 3 31.22 -26.34 -8.48
C PRO A 3 29.96 -25.67 -9.00
N ALA A 4 29.67 -25.91 -10.28
CA ALA A 4 28.39 -25.58 -10.88
C ALA A 4 27.32 -26.44 -10.19
N LEU A 5 26.52 -25.81 -9.33
CA LEU A 5 25.25 -26.36 -8.86
C LEU A 5 24.31 -26.35 -10.07
N LEU A 6 24.17 -27.53 -10.69
CA LEU A 6 23.02 -27.86 -11.52
C LEU A 6 21.80 -27.86 -10.63
N LEU A 7 20.80 -27.10 -11.03
CA LEU A 7 19.74 -26.69 -10.14
C LEU A 7 18.47 -26.70 -11.06
N PRO A 8 17.42 -27.48 -10.72
CA PRO A 8 16.37 -27.87 -11.66
C PRO A 8 15.16 -26.93 -11.61
N GLY A 9 14.81 -26.31 -12.75
CA GLY A 9 13.43 -26.08 -13.16
C GLY A 9 12.43 -25.45 -12.18
N SER A 10 12.78 -24.41 -11.42
CA SER A 10 11.86 -23.38 -10.87
C SER A 10 12.60 -22.16 -10.27
N GLU A 11 13.88 -22.03 -10.57
CA GLU A 11 14.87 -21.32 -9.75
C GLU A 11 14.82 -19.81 -9.92
N GLU A 12 14.36 -19.35 -11.08
CA GLU A 12 14.19 -17.92 -11.33
C GLU A 12 13.14 -17.32 -10.41
N GLY A 13 12.05 -18.06 -10.11
CA GLY A 13 11.00 -17.59 -9.21
C GLY A 13 11.46 -17.51 -7.75
N GLU A 14 12.11 -18.56 -7.25
CA GLU A 14 12.63 -18.58 -5.88
C GLU A 14 13.80 -17.61 -5.69
N GLY A 15 14.68 -17.50 -6.68
CA GLY A 15 15.78 -16.54 -6.72
C GLY A 15 15.28 -15.10 -6.73
N ARG A 16 14.29 -14.78 -7.56
CA ARG A 16 13.65 -13.44 -7.58
C ARG A 16 12.96 -13.13 -6.25
N ALA A 17 12.22 -14.08 -5.68
CA ALA A 17 11.55 -13.88 -4.40
C ALA A 17 12.54 -13.68 -3.25
N TRP A 18 13.66 -14.41 -3.25
CA TRP A 18 14.75 -14.23 -2.29
C TRP A 18 15.41 -12.85 -2.45
N LEU A 19 15.74 -12.46 -3.68
CA LEU A 19 16.35 -11.18 -4.00
C LEU A 19 15.42 -10.01 -3.63
N LEU A 20 14.12 -10.12 -3.88
CA LEU A 20 13.12 -9.15 -3.49
C LEU A 20 13.08 -8.96 -1.96
N ARG A 21 12.91 -10.05 -1.20
CA ARG A 21 12.84 -9.97 0.27
C ARG A 21 14.14 -9.45 0.87
N GLY A 22 15.28 -9.93 0.40
CA GLY A 22 16.60 -9.49 0.86
C GLY A 22 16.87 -8.02 0.52
N GLY A 23 16.57 -7.63 -0.72
CA GLY A 23 16.72 -6.27 -1.21
C GLY A 23 15.85 -5.27 -0.46
N LEU A 24 14.54 -5.54 -0.32
CA LEU A 24 13.63 -4.67 0.43
C LEU A 24 14.05 -4.52 1.91
N ARG A 25 14.53 -5.61 2.52
CA ARG A 25 15.06 -5.55 3.89
C ARG A 25 16.32 -4.69 3.98
N ALA A 26 17.23 -4.80 3.01
CA ALA A 26 18.42 -3.96 2.95
C ALA A 26 18.07 -2.48 2.74
N VAL A 27 17.11 -2.16 1.86
CA VAL A 27 16.59 -0.78 1.71
C VAL A 27 16.09 -0.26 3.06
N ALA A 28 15.28 -1.04 3.78
CA ALA A 28 14.76 -0.61 5.09
C ALA A 28 15.89 -0.35 6.11
N LEU A 29 16.95 -1.17 6.12
CA LEU A 29 18.11 -0.99 6.99
C LEU A 29 18.91 0.27 6.63
N TYR A 30 19.11 0.54 5.33
CA TYR A 30 19.76 1.78 4.89
C TYR A 30 18.99 3.02 5.33
N LEU A 31 17.66 3.02 5.17
CA LEU A 31 16.82 4.13 5.64
C LEU A 31 16.91 4.31 7.16
N GLN A 32 16.92 3.22 7.93
CA GLN A 32 17.09 3.27 9.39
C GLN A 32 18.46 3.84 9.80
N ALA A 33 19.50 3.57 9.02
CA ALA A 33 20.84 4.10 9.23
C ALA A 33 21.02 5.54 8.71
N GLY A 34 19.98 6.15 8.11
CA GLY A 34 20.05 7.47 7.49
C GLY A 34 20.83 7.50 6.16
N GLN A 35 21.13 6.34 5.58
CA GLN A 35 21.85 6.20 4.31
C GLN A 35 20.86 6.27 3.13
N VAL A 36 20.30 7.45 2.92
CA VAL A 36 19.19 7.65 1.96
C VAL A 36 19.64 7.38 0.53
N GLU A 37 20.83 7.83 0.11
CA GLU A 37 21.31 7.61 -1.26
C GLU A 37 21.54 6.12 -1.57
N ALA A 38 22.04 5.36 -0.59
CA ALA A 38 22.23 3.91 -0.73
C ALA A 38 20.89 3.17 -0.82
N ALA A 39 19.91 3.60 -0.01
CA ALA A 39 18.55 3.08 -0.07
C ALA A 39 17.90 3.34 -1.43
N GLU A 40 18.03 4.56 -1.97
CA GLU A 40 17.51 4.96 -3.28
C GLU A 40 18.15 4.17 -4.41
N ALA A 41 19.48 4.06 -4.42
CA ALA A 41 20.19 3.30 -5.44
C ALA A 41 19.73 1.82 -5.45
N LEU A 42 19.58 1.21 -4.28
CA LEU A 42 19.12 -0.17 -4.19
C LEU A 42 17.65 -0.31 -4.59
N ALA A 43 16.76 0.58 -4.12
CA ALA A 43 15.35 0.56 -4.49
C ALA A 43 15.16 0.75 -6.00
N GLY A 44 15.91 1.67 -6.62
CA GLY A 44 15.91 1.87 -8.07
C GLY A 44 16.38 0.65 -8.86
N ASN A 45 17.44 -0.03 -8.38
CA ASN A 45 17.90 -1.28 -8.98
C ASN A 45 16.85 -2.39 -8.87
N LEU A 46 16.18 -2.50 -7.72
CA LEU A 46 15.07 -3.44 -7.55
C LEU A 46 13.92 -3.10 -8.49
N ALA A 47 13.60 -1.82 -8.69
CA ALA A 47 12.51 -1.38 -9.56
C ALA A 47 12.82 -1.67 -11.04
N ALA A 48 14.09 -1.56 -11.44
CA ALA A 48 14.53 -1.92 -12.78
C ALA A 48 14.48 -3.45 -13.00
N LEU A 49 14.78 -4.26 -11.98
CA LEU A 49 14.79 -5.72 -12.07
C LEU A 49 13.39 -6.34 -11.96
N MET A 50 12.53 -5.76 -11.11
CA MET A 50 11.20 -6.27 -10.77
C MET A 50 10.17 -5.14 -10.80
N PRO A 51 9.96 -4.48 -11.97
CA PRO A 51 9.04 -3.36 -12.09
C PRO A 51 7.59 -3.75 -11.77
N GLU A 52 7.24 -5.03 -11.85
CA GLU A 52 5.93 -5.59 -11.51
C GLU A 52 5.62 -5.62 -10.01
N SER A 53 6.62 -5.44 -9.13
CA SER A 53 6.41 -5.58 -7.69
C SER A 53 5.95 -4.28 -7.06
N GLY A 54 4.71 -4.25 -6.56
CA GLY A 54 4.16 -3.10 -5.83
C GLY A 54 5.01 -2.69 -4.62
N SER A 55 5.55 -3.66 -3.88
CA SER A 55 6.40 -3.42 -2.70
C SER A 55 7.73 -2.73 -3.03
N VAL A 56 8.25 -2.90 -4.26
CA VAL A 56 9.46 -2.20 -4.71
C VAL A 56 9.17 -0.71 -4.90
N TRP A 57 8.03 -0.40 -5.51
CA TRP A 57 7.59 0.98 -5.67
C TRP A 57 7.24 1.64 -4.34
N GLU A 58 6.69 0.89 -3.37
CA GLU A 58 6.56 1.38 -1.99
C GLU A 58 7.92 1.77 -1.39
N ALA A 59 8.94 0.94 -1.61
CA ALA A 59 10.29 1.22 -1.14
C ALA A 59 10.87 2.48 -1.78
N CYS A 60 10.68 2.68 -3.10
CA CYS A 60 11.03 3.93 -3.78
C CYS A 60 10.33 5.14 -3.13
N GLY A 61 9.03 5.02 -2.86
CA GLY A 61 8.26 6.08 -2.20
C GLY A 61 8.78 6.39 -0.79
N ARG A 62 9.14 5.37 0.00
CA ARG A 62 9.76 5.54 1.32
C ARG A 62 11.11 6.26 1.24
N CYS A 63 11.91 5.99 0.21
CA CYS A 63 13.20 6.66 0.03
C CYS A 63 13.02 8.14 -0.29
N ALA A 64 12.10 8.48 -1.21
CA ALA A 64 11.78 9.88 -1.53
C ALA A 64 11.36 10.70 -0.30
N LEU A 65 10.68 10.08 0.66
CA LEU A 65 10.29 10.70 1.93
C LEU A 65 11.42 10.86 2.94
N ALA A 66 12.46 10.05 2.83
CA ALA A 66 13.62 10.12 3.72
C ALA A 66 14.61 11.21 3.30
N ARG A 67 14.45 11.79 2.10
CA ARG A 67 15.24 12.94 1.63
C ARG A 67 15.10 14.14 2.57
N SER A 68 16.09 15.03 2.51
CA SER A 68 16.07 16.32 3.22
C SER A 68 16.30 17.46 2.21
N PRO A 69 15.26 18.22 1.82
CA PRO A 69 13.85 18.06 2.20
C PRO A 69 13.18 16.83 1.55
N PRO A 70 12.06 16.32 2.09
CA PRO A 70 11.31 15.22 1.50
C PRO A 70 10.76 15.57 0.11
N ASP A 71 10.83 14.60 -0.82
CA ASP A 71 10.23 14.71 -2.15
C ASP A 71 8.85 14.05 -2.17
N LEU A 72 7.84 14.86 -1.86
CA LEU A 72 6.47 14.40 -1.69
C LEU A 72 5.83 13.96 -3.01
N ALA A 73 6.16 14.66 -4.11
CA ALA A 73 5.62 14.35 -5.42
C ALA A 73 6.15 12.99 -5.91
N ALA A 74 7.45 12.74 -5.77
CA ALA A 74 8.05 11.45 -6.11
C ALA A 74 7.51 10.33 -5.21
N ALA A 75 7.30 10.60 -3.92
CA ALA A 75 6.76 9.61 -3.00
C ALA A 75 5.33 9.17 -3.37
N LEU A 76 4.46 10.11 -3.71
CA LEU A 76 3.09 9.81 -4.14
C LEU A 76 3.08 9.07 -5.47
N ALA A 77 3.83 9.54 -6.46
CA ALA A 77 3.92 8.88 -7.77
C ALA A 77 4.42 7.43 -7.65
N ALA A 78 5.40 7.16 -6.79
CA ALA A 78 5.88 5.80 -6.55
C ALA A 78 4.81 4.92 -5.87
N LEU A 79 4.07 5.46 -4.90
CA LEU A 79 2.99 4.69 -4.26
C LEU A 79 1.81 4.43 -5.20
N GLU A 80 1.46 5.39 -6.07
CA GLU A 80 0.46 5.20 -7.14
C GLU A 80 0.89 4.12 -8.13
N GLU A 81 2.16 4.13 -8.55
CA GLU A 81 2.71 3.09 -9.41
C GLU A 81 2.65 1.72 -8.72
N GLY A 82 3.05 1.63 -7.45
CA GLY A 82 3.00 0.39 -6.68
C GLY A 82 1.59 -0.18 -6.58
N ASN A 83 0.61 0.69 -6.31
CA ASN A 83 -0.81 0.36 -6.29
C ASN A 83 -1.36 -0.07 -7.66
N ALA A 84 -0.87 0.51 -8.75
CA ALA A 84 -1.27 0.10 -10.10
C ALA A 84 -0.72 -1.30 -10.46
N ARG A 85 0.43 -1.68 -9.90
CA ARG A 85 1.03 -3.01 -10.10
C ARG A 85 0.41 -4.08 -9.21
N ASP A 86 0.07 -3.73 -7.97
CA ASP A 86 -0.57 -4.63 -7.02
C ASP A 86 -1.84 -4.00 -6.44
N PRO A 87 -2.92 -3.92 -7.24
CA PRO A 87 -4.16 -3.27 -6.83
C PRO A 87 -4.88 -4.00 -5.70
N GLU A 88 -4.52 -5.27 -5.46
CA GLU A 88 -5.09 -6.11 -4.40
C GLU A 88 -4.33 -5.95 -3.07
N ASP A 89 -3.15 -5.32 -3.05
CA ASP A 89 -2.41 -5.03 -1.82
C ASP A 89 -2.95 -3.78 -1.11
N GLY A 90 -3.89 -4.00 -0.20
CA GLY A 90 -4.49 -2.95 0.62
C GLY A 90 -3.50 -2.22 1.52
N GLN A 91 -2.32 -2.80 1.80
CA GLN A 91 -1.27 -2.11 2.57
C GLN A 91 -0.67 -0.97 1.76
N LEU A 92 -0.45 -1.16 0.46
CA LEU A 92 0.09 -0.12 -0.42
C LEU A 92 -0.90 1.06 -0.55
N TRP A 93 -2.19 0.74 -0.69
CA TRP A 93 -3.25 1.75 -0.71
C TRP A 93 -3.38 2.50 0.62
N ALA A 94 -3.29 1.81 1.76
CA ALA A 94 -3.28 2.45 3.08
C ALA A 94 -2.04 3.34 3.27
N SER A 95 -0.88 2.89 2.77
CA SER A 95 0.37 3.64 2.74
C SER A 95 0.24 4.94 1.94
N LEU A 96 -0.46 4.92 0.79
CA LEU A 96 -0.76 6.11 -0.01
C LEU A 96 -1.75 7.05 0.71
N ALA A 97 -2.82 6.49 1.28
CA ALA A 97 -3.86 7.26 1.96
C ALA A 97 -3.31 8.12 3.11
N LEU A 98 -2.55 7.50 4.03
CA LEU A 98 -1.95 8.17 5.19
C LEU A 98 -0.99 9.30 4.80
N ARG A 99 -0.28 9.11 3.69
CA ARG A 99 0.75 10.03 3.21
C ARG A 99 0.15 11.22 2.47
N ALA A 100 -0.79 10.95 1.56
CA ALA A 100 -1.52 11.99 0.85
C ALA A 100 -2.27 12.92 1.82
N ASP A 101 -2.89 12.37 2.87
CA ASP A 101 -3.55 13.14 3.92
C ASP A 101 -2.58 14.08 4.67
N ARG A 102 -1.47 13.54 5.18
CA ARG A 102 -0.44 14.29 5.90
C ARG A 102 0.09 15.50 5.11
N TRP A 103 0.05 15.44 3.79
CA TRP A 103 0.58 16.48 2.90
C TRP A 103 -0.47 17.29 2.14
N GLY A 104 -1.72 17.27 2.61
CA GLY A 104 -2.74 18.16 2.05
C GLY A 104 -3.31 17.70 0.70
N GLN A 105 -3.00 16.47 0.26
CA GLN A 105 -3.52 15.88 -0.97
C GLN A 105 -4.80 15.08 -0.70
N TRP A 106 -5.85 15.78 -0.26
CA TRP A 106 -7.02 15.14 0.35
C TRP A 106 -7.77 14.25 -0.64
N GLY A 107 -7.90 14.67 -1.91
CA GLY A 107 -8.55 13.86 -2.94
C GLY A 107 -7.86 12.51 -3.20
N ALA A 108 -6.53 12.52 -3.30
CA ALA A 108 -5.74 11.30 -3.46
C ALA A 108 -5.80 10.42 -2.20
N GLY A 109 -5.77 11.03 -1.01
CA GLY A 109 -5.91 10.33 0.26
C GLY A 109 -7.23 9.57 0.39
N GLN A 110 -8.33 10.21 0.02
CA GLN A 110 -9.66 9.58 0.03
C GLN A 110 -9.78 8.43 -0.98
N GLN A 111 -9.26 8.62 -2.21
CA GLN A 111 -9.28 7.58 -3.23
C GLN A 111 -8.49 6.35 -2.79
N ALA A 112 -7.29 6.57 -2.23
CA ALA A 112 -6.44 5.51 -1.73
C ALA A 112 -7.06 4.81 -0.51
N GLY A 113 -7.68 5.54 0.41
CA GLY A 113 -8.39 4.95 1.56
C GLY A 113 -9.53 4.03 1.14
N ARG A 114 -10.30 4.41 0.10
CA ARG A 114 -11.36 3.56 -0.47
C ARG A 114 -10.80 2.28 -1.11
N ALA A 115 -9.70 2.40 -1.86
CA ALA A 115 -9.07 1.24 -2.48
C ALA A 115 -8.47 0.27 -1.44
N ALA A 116 -7.87 0.80 -0.38
CA ALA A 116 -7.37 0.00 0.76
C ALA A 116 -8.50 -0.80 1.44
N ALA A 117 -9.63 -0.13 1.68
CA ALA A 117 -10.81 -0.77 2.26
C ALA A 117 -11.40 -1.84 1.33
N ALA A 118 -11.49 -1.58 0.02
CA ALA A 118 -11.99 -2.54 -0.95
C ALA A 118 -11.11 -3.81 -1.02
N SER A 119 -9.79 -3.66 -0.99
CA SER A 119 -8.87 -4.80 -0.87
C SER A 119 -9.11 -5.60 0.43
N CYS A 120 -9.26 -4.91 1.57
CA CYS A 120 -9.57 -5.58 2.83
C CYS A 120 -10.89 -6.37 2.76
N CYS A 121 -11.92 -5.82 2.11
CA CYS A 121 -13.20 -6.53 1.88
C CYS A 121 -13.01 -7.81 1.06
N GLN A 122 -12.24 -7.76 -0.03
CA GLN A 122 -11.97 -8.94 -0.87
C GLN A 122 -11.28 -10.07 -0.10
N ARG A 123 -10.43 -9.70 0.87
CA ARG A 123 -9.69 -10.64 1.73
C ARG A 123 -10.47 -11.11 2.96
N GLY A 124 -11.69 -10.61 3.16
CA GLY A 124 -12.48 -10.87 4.36
C GLY A 124 -11.96 -10.18 5.63
N GLU A 125 -11.06 -9.22 5.50
CA GLU A 125 -10.50 -8.41 6.60
C GLU A 125 -11.49 -7.30 7.01
N TRP A 126 -12.74 -7.66 7.31
CA TRP A 126 -13.85 -6.72 7.49
C TRP A 126 -13.63 -5.69 8.59
N ALA A 127 -13.01 -6.07 9.70
CA ALA A 127 -12.69 -5.14 10.80
C ALA A 127 -11.72 -4.05 10.36
N ARG A 128 -10.75 -4.41 9.52
CA ARG A 128 -9.76 -3.49 8.98
C ARG A 128 -10.37 -2.58 7.91
N ALA A 129 -11.20 -3.14 7.04
CA ALA A 129 -11.97 -2.37 6.06
C ALA A 129 -12.83 -1.29 6.73
N ALA A 130 -13.54 -1.64 7.81
CA ALA A 130 -14.34 -0.69 8.58
C ALA A 130 -13.48 0.45 9.14
N ALA A 131 -12.34 0.13 9.78
CA ALA A 131 -11.44 1.13 10.34
C ALA A 131 -10.91 2.11 9.29
N LEU A 132 -10.52 1.62 8.11
CA LEU A 132 -10.04 2.46 7.01
C LEU A 132 -11.13 3.40 6.46
N LEU A 133 -12.36 2.90 6.31
CA LEU A 133 -13.47 3.71 5.84
C LEU A 133 -13.92 4.74 6.88
N GLN A 134 -13.88 4.38 8.17
CA GLN A 134 -14.22 5.29 9.25
C GLN A 134 -13.21 6.43 9.38
N GLN A 135 -11.92 6.11 9.26
CA GLN A 135 -10.86 7.10 9.16
C GLN A 135 -11.06 8.01 7.94
N ALA A 136 -11.49 7.47 6.80
CA ALA A 136 -11.81 8.29 5.62
C ALA A 136 -12.95 9.29 5.92
N LEU A 137 -14.01 8.88 6.62
CA LEU A 137 -15.09 9.80 7.03
C LEU A 137 -14.60 10.90 7.97
N GLU A 138 -13.75 10.57 8.96
CA GLU A 138 -13.15 11.56 9.87
C GLU A 138 -12.31 12.60 9.13
N LEU A 139 -11.67 12.19 8.03
CA LEU A 139 -10.90 13.05 7.13
C LEU A 139 -11.77 13.77 6.08
N GLY A 140 -13.09 13.75 6.22
CA GLY A 140 -14.02 14.47 5.35
C GLY A 140 -14.30 13.77 4.03
N ALA A 141 -14.07 12.45 3.91
CA ALA A 141 -14.54 11.63 2.79
C ALA A 141 -16.04 11.33 2.89
N ASP A 142 -16.85 12.32 3.26
CA ASP A 142 -18.30 12.22 3.36
C ASP A 142 -18.92 12.18 1.96
N CYS A 143 -18.71 11.04 1.30
CA CYS A 143 -19.35 10.73 0.04
C CYS A 143 -20.17 9.46 0.18
N PHE A 144 -21.30 9.42 -0.52
CA PHE A 144 -22.23 8.30 -0.60
C PHE A 144 -21.53 6.94 -0.75
N GLN A 145 -20.40 6.91 -1.47
CA GLN A 145 -19.64 5.69 -1.74
C GLN A 145 -18.94 5.12 -0.50
N VAL A 146 -18.45 5.95 0.42
CA VAL A 146 -17.84 5.49 1.69
C VAL A 146 -18.91 4.92 2.62
N HIS A 147 -20.06 5.59 2.73
CA HIS A 147 -21.21 5.10 3.48
C HIS A 147 -21.75 3.76 2.95
N ARG A 148 -21.84 3.61 1.62
CA ARG A 148 -22.24 2.36 0.98
C ARG A 148 -21.25 1.21 1.30
N LEU A 149 -19.95 1.47 1.21
CA LEU A 149 -18.92 0.47 1.54
C LEU A 149 -18.95 0.09 3.03
N LEU A 150 -19.15 1.05 3.94
CA LEU A 150 -19.32 0.75 5.36
C LEU A 150 -20.55 -0.13 5.61
N ALA A 151 -21.66 0.15 4.93
CA ALA A 151 -22.84 -0.69 5.04
C ALA A 151 -22.61 -2.13 4.55
N GLU A 152 -21.88 -2.32 3.45
CA GLU A 152 -21.47 -3.64 2.96
C GLU A 152 -20.58 -4.38 3.99
N VAL A 153 -19.60 -3.68 4.57
CA VAL A 153 -18.71 -4.22 5.59
C VAL A 153 -19.47 -4.64 6.85
N TRP A 154 -20.38 -3.79 7.36
CA TRP A 154 -21.17 -4.10 8.55
C TRP A 154 -22.17 -5.22 8.31
N ALA A 155 -22.76 -5.29 7.10
CA ALA A 155 -23.60 -6.41 6.71
C ALA A 155 -22.81 -7.73 6.69
N ALA A 156 -21.59 -7.74 6.13
CA ALA A 156 -20.71 -8.90 6.11
C ALA A 156 -20.28 -9.35 7.53
N ARG A 157 -20.18 -8.42 8.47
CA ARG A 157 -19.92 -8.67 9.90
C ARG A 157 -21.15 -9.13 10.70
N GLN A 158 -22.31 -9.26 10.07
CA GLN A 158 -23.58 -9.55 10.75
C GLN A 158 -23.98 -8.47 11.78
N GLU A 159 -23.64 -7.21 11.52
CA GLU A 159 -24.00 -6.04 12.34
C GLU A 159 -25.01 -5.14 11.58
N PRO A 160 -26.25 -5.61 11.30
CA PRO A 160 -27.19 -4.95 10.38
C PRO A 160 -27.70 -3.59 10.86
N ALA A 161 -27.67 -3.32 12.18
CA ALA A 161 -28.06 -2.02 12.73
C ALA A 161 -27.10 -0.90 12.28
N GLN A 162 -25.79 -1.17 12.29
CA GLN A 162 -24.78 -0.23 11.82
C GLN A 162 -24.84 -0.10 10.30
N ALA A 163 -25.07 -1.20 9.57
CA ALA A 163 -25.25 -1.13 8.12
C ALA A 163 -26.41 -0.20 7.72
N ARG A 164 -27.55 -0.30 8.41
CA ARG A 164 -28.72 0.57 8.19
C ARG A 164 -28.45 2.04 8.50
N GLN A 165 -27.71 2.33 9.57
CA GLN A 165 -27.30 3.68 9.93
C GLN A 165 -26.53 4.35 8.77
N HIS A 166 -25.58 3.63 8.16
CA HIS A 166 -24.82 4.17 7.04
C HIS A 166 -25.62 4.30 5.74
N LEU A 167 -26.71 3.53 5.56
CA LEU A 167 -27.61 3.67 4.41
C LEU A 167 -28.68 4.75 4.59
N GLY A 168 -28.73 5.43 5.74
CA GLY A 168 -29.80 6.38 6.06
C GLY A 168 -31.17 5.71 6.20
N LEU A 169 -31.20 4.38 6.38
CA LEU A 169 -32.42 3.63 6.61
C LEU A 169 -32.67 3.65 8.13
N ALA A 170 -33.56 4.54 8.57
CA ALA A 170 -33.98 4.61 9.96
C ALA A 170 -34.47 3.23 10.47
N SER A 171 -34.15 2.94 11.73
CA SER A 171 -34.52 1.73 12.47
C SER A 171 -36.03 1.51 12.53
#